data_AF-A0A930VY62-F1
#
_entry.id   AF-A0A930VY62-F1
#
_cell.length_a   1.000
_cell.length_b   1.000
_cell.length_c   1.000
_cell.angle_alpha   90.00
_cell.angle_beta   90.00
_cell.angle_gamma   90.00
#
_symmetry.space_group_name_H-M   'P 1'
#
loop_
_entity.id
_entity.type
_entity.pdbx_description
1 polymer ?
#
loop_
_entity_poly.entity_id
_entity_poly.type
_entity_poly.pdbx_seq_one_letter_code
_entity_poly.pdbx_strand_id
1 'polypeptide(L)'
;VYTFGPTFRAENSNTRRHAAEFWMIEPEMAFCDLAQDMDIAEAMLQYVISYVLEHCADELEMLNKFVDKGLLERLHHVATSEFARVSYTDAISILEEAISQGEKFSYPVKWGIDLQTEHERYLTEKHFKKPVFVTDYPAEIKAFYMRTNDDGKTVAAADCLVPGIGEIIGGSQREERLDVLEQRIKDLGMDPEQYKYYLDLRRYGSCTHSGFGLGFERLVMYLTGVDNIRDVIPHPRTVGNAEF
;
A
#
# COMPACT_ATOMS: atom_id res chain seq x y z
N VAL A 1 -3.55 -17.56 -3.73
CA VAL A 1 -3.59 -17.26 -5.19
C VAL A 1 -3.02 -15.88 -5.42
N TYR A 2 -2.65 -15.50 -6.64
CA TYR A 2 -2.35 -14.09 -6.95
C TYR A 2 -2.92 -13.72 -8.32
N THR A 3 -3.36 -12.47 -8.46
CA THR A 3 -3.67 -11.87 -9.76
C THR A 3 -2.44 -11.10 -10.25
N PHE A 4 -2.34 -10.95 -11.57
CA PHE A 4 -1.50 -9.95 -12.20
C PHE A 4 -2.24 -9.50 -13.45
N GLY A 5 -2.90 -8.34 -13.37
CA GLY A 5 -3.79 -7.89 -14.43
C GLY A 5 -4.02 -6.38 -14.42
N PRO A 6 -4.61 -5.85 -15.50
CA PRO A 6 -4.98 -4.44 -15.59
C PRO A 6 -6.17 -4.13 -14.68
N THR A 7 -6.12 -2.96 -14.07
CA THR A 7 -7.18 -2.37 -13.26
C THR A 7 -7.40 -0.93 -13.72
N PHE A 8 -8.62 -0.42 -13.47
CA PHE A 8 -9.05 0.86 -14.02
C PHE A 8 -9.61 1.77 -12.93
N ARG A 9 -9.25 3.05 -12.98
CA ARG A 9 -9.81 4.10 -12.12
C ARG A 9 -10.31 5.25 -13.00
N ALA A 10 -11.56 5.65 -12.76
CA ALA A 10 -12.23 6.72 -13.51
C ALA A 10 -12.22 8.06 -12.76
N GLU A 11 -11.29 8.25 -11.82
CA GLU A 11 -11.14 9.50 -11.07
C GLU A 11 -10.59 10.62 -11.97
N ASN A 12 -11.06 11.85 -11.76
CA ASN A 12 -10.54 13.02 -12.47
C ASN A 12 -9.23 13.51 -11.82
N SER A 13 -8.20 12.66 -11.84
CA SER A 13 -6.91 12.88 -11.17
C SER A 13 -5.78 12.92 -12.20
N ASN A 14 -5.21 14.12 -12.42
CA ASN A 14 -4.10 14.31 -13.36
C ASN A 14 -2.80 14.65 -12.62
N THR A 15 -2.22 13.67 -11.94
CA THR A 15 -0.96 13.83 -11.19
C THR A 15 0.17 13.04 -11.85
N ARG A 16 1.39 13.12 -11.30
CA ARG A 16 2.54 12.30 -11.72
C ARG A 16 2.46 10.84 -11.27
N ARG A 17 1.49 10.48 -10.42
CA ARG A 17 1.39 9.17 -9.76
C ARG A 17 0.10 8.41 -10.07
N HIS A 18 -0.82 9.00 -10.82
CA HIS A 18 -2.10 8.39 -11.16
C HIS A 18 -2.20 8.13 -12.66
N ALA A 19 -2.69 6.93 -12.99
CA ALA A 19 -3.10 6.51 -14.31
C ALA A 19 -4.53 5.95 -14.23
N ALA A 20 -5.28 6.11 -15.32
CA ALA A 20 -6.64 5.59 -15.43
C ALA A 20 -6.66 4.08 -15.73
N GLU A 21 -5.58 3.55 -16.30
CA GLU A 21 -5.30 2.14 -16.54
C GLU A 21 -3.90 1.85 -15.99
N PHE A 22 -3.78 0.84 -15.13
CA PHE A 22 -2.53 0.43 -14.49
C PHE A 22 -2.63 -1.04 -14.06
N TRP A 23 -1.50 -1.67 -13.76
CA TRP A 23 -1.46 -3.09 -13.41
C TRP A 23 -1.34 -3.28 -11.91
N MET A 24 -2.08 -4.26 -11.39
CA MET A 24 -2.03 -4.66 -9.99
C MET A 24 -1.56 -6.10 -9.87
N ILE A 25 -0.75 -6.35 -8.85
CA ILE A 25 -0.40 -7.69 -8.38
C ILE A 25 -1.08 -7.88 -7.03
N GLU A 26 -1.98 -8.86 -6.93
CA GLU A 26 -2.84 -9.02 -5.75
C GLU A 26 -2.82 -10.46 -5.25
N PRO A 27 -1.88 -10.82 -4.35
CA PRO A 27 -1.93 -12.09 -3.64
C PRO A 27 -3.04 -12.13 -2.58
N GLU A 28 -3.69 -13.28 -2.48
CA GLU A 28 -4.68 -13.61 -1.44
C GLU A 28 -4.36 -15.00 -0.86
N MET A 29 -4.25 -15.09 0.46
CA MET A 29 -3.78 -16.29 1.17
C MET A 29 -4.79 -16.73 2.23
N ALA A 30 -5.25 -17.98 2.13
CA ALA A 30 -6.06 -18.63 3.17
C ALA A 30 -5.18 -19.05 4.34
N PHE A 31 -5.74 -19.03 5.55
CA PHE A 31 -5.05 -19.31 6.82
C PHE A 31 -3.87 -18.37 7.10
N CYS A 32 -4.00 -17.12 6.64
CA CYS A 32 -3.03 -16.05 6.78
C CYS A 32 -3.67 -14.90 7.56
N ASP A 33 -3.10 -14.51 8.70
CA ASP A 33 -3.50 -13.29 9.43
C ASP A 33 -2.77 -12.04 8.92
N LEU A 34 -3.03 -10.86 9.50
CA LEU A 34 -2.38 -9.62 9.07
C LEU A 34 -0.85 -9.63 9.26
N ALA A 35 -0.35 -10.27 10.31
CA ALA A 35 1.07 -10.30 10.59
C ALA A 35 1.81 -11.14 9.55
N GLN A 36 1.24 -12.30 9.20
CA GLN A 36 1.74 -13.16 8.13
C GLN A 36 1.62 -12.48 6.76
N ASP A 37 0.56 -11.71 6.51
CA ASP A 37 0.39 -10.92 5.27
C ASP A 37 1.52 -9.90 5.10
N MET A 38 1.88 -9.19 6.17
CA MET A 38 3.03 -8.27 6.20
C MET A 38 4.37 -8.99 6.00
N ASP A 39 4.56 -10.16 6.63
CA ASP A 39 5.78 -10.97 6.43
C ASP A 39 5.95 -11.35 4.95
N ILE A 40 4.86 -11.73 4.28
CA ILE A 40 4.87 -12.10 2.86
C ILE A 40 5.11 -10.87 1.96
N ALA A 41 4.47 -9.74 2.25
CA ALA A 41 4.67 -8.48 1.53
C ALA A 41 6.13 -8.00 1.62
N GLU A 42 6.72 -8.04 2.82
CA GLU A 42 8.13 -7.69 3.08
C GLU A 42 9.07 -8.61 2.29
N ALA A 43 8.90 -9.93 2.43
CA ALA A 43 9.73 -10.92 1.76
C ALA A 43 9.63 -10.80 0.22
N MET A 44 8.43 -10.58 -0.31
CA MET A 44 8.23 -10.38 -1.75
C MET A 44 8.98 -9.13 -2.24
N LEU A 45 8.84 -8.00 -1.54
CA LEU A 45 9.46 -6.75 -1.95
C LEU A 45 11.00 -6.83 -1.90
N GLN A 46 11.56 -7.38 -0.81
CA GLN A 46 12.99 -7.63 -0.69
C GLN A 46 13.51 -8.57 -1.78
N TYR A 47 12.76 -9.65 -2.07
CA TYR A 47 13.12 -10.59 -3.13
C TYR A 47 13.15 -9.92 -4.51
N VAL A 48 12.09 -9.20 -4.89
CA VAL A 48 12.02 -8.54 -6.20
C VAL A 48 13.12 -7.50 -6.36
N ILE A 49 13.37 -6.67 -5.34
CA ILE A 49 14.44 -5.67 -5.40
C ILE A 49 15.80 -6.37 -5.53
N SER A 50 16.07 -7.42 -4.75
CA SER A 50 17.33 -8.17 -4.83
C SER A 50 17.51 -8.84 -6.19
N TYR A 51 16.44 -9.40 -6.76
CA TYR A 51 16.46 -10.00 -8.08
C TYR A 51 16.84 -8.99 -9.16
N VAL A 52 16.26 -7.79 -9.13
CA VAL A 52 16.56 -6.72 -10.10
C VAL A 52 17.97 -6.17 -9.90
N LEU A 53 18.44 -6.01 -8.65
CA LEU A 53 19.82 -5.63 -8.34
C LEU A 53 20.84 -6.61 -8.92
N GLU A 54 20.53 -7.91 -8.91
CA GLU A 54 21.40 -8.96 -9.44
C GLU A 54 21.36 -9.06 -10.98
N HIS A 55 20.17 -8.93 -11.58
CA HIS A 55 19.95 -9.27 -12.99
C HIS A 55 19.94 -8.05 -13.94
N CYS A 56 19.87 -6.83 -13.42
CA CYS A 56 19.79 -5.59 -14.20
C CYS A 56 20.86 -4.56 -13.77
N ALA A 57 22.06 -5.03 -13.42
CA ALA A 57 23.11 -4.19 -12.86
C ALA A 57 23.51 -3.03 -13.80
N ASP A 58 23.67 -3.30 -15.11
CA ASP A 58 24.05 -2.28 -16.09
C ASP A 58 22.97 -1.20 -16.25
N GLU A 59 21.69 -1.59 -16.34
CA GLU A 59 20.57 -0.65 -16.39
C GLU A 59 20.48 0.18 -15.10
N LEU A 60 20.63 -0.45 -13.93
CA LEU A 60 20.58 0.24 -12.65
C LEU A 60 21.75 1.18 -12.43
N GLU A 61 22.97 0.84 -12.87
CA GLU A 61 24.10 1.76 -12.84
C GLU A 61 23.84 3.01 -13.70
N MET A 62 23.25 2.81 -14.88
CA MET A 62 22.86 3.89 -15.78
C MET A 62 21.78 4.78 -15.16
N LEU A 63 20.70 4.19 -14.64
CA LEU A 63 19.61 4.90 -13.97
C LEU A 63 20.11 5.63 -12.71
N ASN A 64 20.97 5.00 -11.92
CA ASN A 64 21.57 5.62 -10.76
C ASN A 64 22.42 6.84 -11.14
N LYS A 65 23.16 6.77 -12.24
CA LYS A 65 24.02 7.88 -12.67
C LYS A 65 23.24 9.06 -13.24
N PHE A 66 22.17 8.79 -13.99
CA PHE A 66 21.52 9.80 -14.83
C PHE A 66 20.09 10.18 -14.42
N VAL A 67 19.38 9.30 -13.71
CA VAL A 67 17.98 9.52 -13.28
C VAL A 67 17.92 9.86 -11.79
N ASP A 68 18.46 9.00 -10.93
CA ASP A 68 18.42 9.17 -9.48
C ASP A 68 19.72 8.70 -8.81
N LYS A 69 20.55 9.65 -8.37
CA LYS A 69 21.87 9.40 -7.77
C LYS A 69 21.84 8.59 -6.47
N GLY A 70 20.69 8.49 -5.81
CA GLY A 70 20.49 7.70 -4.60
C GLY A 70 19.77 6.37 -4.85
N LEU A 71 19.54 5.98 -6.11
CA LEU A 71 18.74 4.81 -6.45
C LEU A 71 19.33 3.52 -5.86
N LEU A 72 20.59 3.21 -6.17
CA LEU A 72 21.22 1.96 -5.71
C LEU A 72 21.31 1.91 -4.19
N GLU A 73 21.67 3.02 -3.54
CA GLU A 73 21.71 3.10 -2.07
C GLU A 73 20.33 2.80 -1.47
N ARG A 74 19.28 3.41 -2.02
CA ARG A 74 17.90 3.19 -1.55
C ARG A 74 17.42 1.77 -1.80
N LEU A 75 17.70 1.18 -2.97
CA LEU A 75 17.31 -0.20 -3.27
C LEU A 75 18.02 -1.20 -2.36
N HIS A 76 19.33 -1.07 -2.18
CA HIS A 76 20.07 -1.89 -1.22
C HIS A 76 19.54 -1.71 0.20
N HIS A 77 19.27 -0.48 0.63
CA HIS A 77 18.72 -0.19 1.95
C HIS A 77 17.38 -0.91 2.19
N VAL A 78 16.44 -0.87 1.24
CA VAL A 78 15.15 -1.56 1.38
C VAL A 78 15.30 -3.07 1.29
N ALA A 79 16.15 -3.59 0.40
CA ALA A 79 16.36 -5.02 0.23
C ALA A 79 16.96 -5.70 1.48
N THR A 80 17.70 -4.97 2.32
CA THR A 80 18.39 -5.52 3.49
C THR A 80 17.84 -5.05 4.83
N SER A 81 16.86 -4.15 4.85
CA SER A 81 16.26 -3.65 6.10
C SER A 81 15.12 -4.55 6.58
N GLU A 82 15.04 -4.75 7.89
CA GLU A 82 13.84 -5.26 8.56
C GLU A 82 12.79 -4.13 8.67
N PHE A 83 11.58 -4.38 8.20
CA PHE A 83 10.56 -3.33 8.11
C PHE A 83 10.01 -3.02 9.51
N ALA A 84 9.91 -1.73 9.85
CA ALA A 84 9.23 -1.33 11.09
C ALA A 84 7.73 -1.65 10.99
N ARG A 85 7.09 -1.89 12.13
CA ARG A 85 5.63 -2.03 12.24
C ARG A 85 5.15 -1.06 13.30
N VAL A 86 4.16 -0.24 12.97
CA VAL A 86 3.63 0.78 13.86
C VAL A 86 2.12 0.86 13.66
N SER A 87 1.34 0.98 14.73
CA SER A 87 -0.09 1.22 14.59
C SER A 87 -0.33 2.62 14.02
N TYR A 88 -1.44 2.84 13.32
CA TYR A 88 -1.87 4.15 12.83
C TYR A 88 -1.96 5.15 13.99
N THR A 89 -2.46 4.71 15.15
CA THR A 89 -2.58 5.56 16.35
C THR A 89 -1.21 6.02 16.85
N ASP A 90 -0.22 5.14 16.87
CA ASP A 90 1.15 5.49 17.26
C ASP A 90 1.83 6.34 16.19
N ALA A 91 1.57 6.07 14.90
CA ALA A 91 2.07 6.88 13.79
C ALA A 91 1.56 8.32 13.87
N ILE A 92 0.27 8.54 14.18
CA ILE A 92 -0.29 9.87 14.45
C ILE A 92 0.41 10.52 15.64
N SER A 93 0.64 9.79 16.73
CA SER A 93 1.31 10.32 17.92
C SER A 93 2.75 10.77 17.61
N ILE A 94 3.49 9.99 16.81
CA ILE A 94 4.83 10.34 16.32
C ILE A 94 4.82 11.62 15.49
N LEU A 95 3.84 11.76 14.61
CA LEU A 95 3.70 12.94 13.73
C LEU A 95 3.28 14.19 14.52
N GLU A 96 2.41 14.05 15.52
CA GLU A 96 2.05 15.15 16.44
C GLU A 96 3.26 15.59 17.29
N GLU A 97 4.06 14.64 17.76
CA GLU A 97 5.32 14.94 18.45
C GLU A 97 6.29 15.68 17.53
N ALA A 98 6.42 15.26 16.26
CA ALA A 98 7.26 15.96 15.28
C ALA A 98 6.83 17.42 15.08
N ILE A 99 5.52 17.69 15.02
CA ILE A 99 4.99 19.07 14.95
C ILE A 99 5.39 19.86 16.20
N SER A 100 5.29 19.26 17.38
CA SER A 100 5.70 19.91 18.64
C SER A 100 7.19 20.26 18.68
N GLN A 101 8.02 19.51 17.95
CA GLN A 101 9.47 19.71 17.80
C GLN A 101 9.82 20.67 16.64
N GLY A 102 8.83 21.19 15.92
CA GLY A 102 9.00 22.21 14.88
C GLY A 102 8.97 21.71 13.44
N GLU A 103 8.67 20.42 13.20
CA GLU A 103 8.38 19.91 11.86
C GLU A 103 7.10 20.56 11.33
N LYS A 104 7.06 20.87 10.02
CA LYS A 104 5.92 21.52 9.37
C LYS A 104 5.38 20.62 8.27
N PHE A 105 4.13 20.21 8.42
CA PHE A 105 3.37 19.50 7.40
C PHE A 105 2.39 20.45 6.71
N SER A 106 2.18 20.24 5.42
CA SER A 106 1.21 20.99 4.61
C SER A 106 -0.23 20.53 4.89
N TYR A 107 -0.39 19.26 5.23
CA TYR A 107 -1.65 18.61 5.53
C TYR A 107 -1.77 18.33 7.04
N PRO A 108 -3.00 18.38 7.58
CA PRO A 108 -3.23 18.13 8.99
C PRO A 108 -2.80 16.72 9.39
N VAL A 109 -2.27 16.60 10.60
CA VAL A 109 -2.05 15.32 11.28
C VAL A 109 -3.11 15.23 12.37
N LYS A 110 -4.03 14.27 12.23
CA LYS A 110 -5.11 14.04 13.18
C LYS A 110 -5.60 12.61 13.07
N TRP A 111 -6.01 12.01 14.19
CA TRP A 111 -6.65 10.70 14.16
C TRP A 111 -7.98 10.74 13.37
N GLY A 112 -8.20 9.77 12.49
CA GLY A 112 -9.41 9.63 11.66
C GLY A 112 -9.29 10.21 10.25
N ILE A 113 -8.16 10.81 9.88
CA ILE A 113 -7.87 11.21 8.50
C ILE A 113 -6.72 10.39 7.94
N ASP A 114 -6.74 10.20 6.62
CA ASP A 114 -5.72 9.40 5.95
C ASP A 114 -4.37 10.12 5.93
N LEU A 115 -3.29 9.34 6.03
CA LEU A 115 -1.94 9.88 5.97
C LEU A 115 -1.65 10.40 4.56
N GLN A 116 -0.93 11.51 4.48
CA GLN A 116 -0.47 12.05 3.21
C GLN A 116 0.97 11.61 2.97
N THR A 117 1.41 11.63 1.71
CA THR A 117 2.78 11.22 1.34
C THR A 117 3.87 11.92 2.17
N GLU A 118 3.69 13.20 2.56
CA GLU A 118 4.68 13.88 3.40
C GLU A 118 4.79 13.27 4.82
N HIS A 119 3.68 12.77 5.36
CA HIS A 119 3.63 12.09 6.65
C HIS A 119 4.29 10.70 6.54
N GLU A 120 3.95 9.94 5.50
CA GLU A 120 4.55 8.63 5.20
C GLU A 120 6.07 8.71 5.02
N ARG A 121 6.51 9.74 4.28
CA ARG A 121 7.94 10.01 4.08
C ARG A 121 8.62 10.44 5.37
N TYR A 122 7.96 11.21 6.24
CA TYR A 122 8.53 11.53 7.56
C TYR A 122 8.80 10.26 8.38
N LEU A 123 7.83 9.34 8.44
CA LEU A 123 7.96 8.08 9.16
C LEU A 123 9.14 7.27 8.63
N THR A 124 9.23 7.09 7.31
CA THR A 124 10.25 6.24 6.67
C THR A 124 11.63 6.89 6.60
N GLU A 125 11.74 8.20 6.33
CA GLU A 125 13.00 8.89 6.05
C GLU A 125 13.61 9.56 7.29
N LYS A 126 12.79 10.06 8.23
CA LYS A 126 13.27 10.84 9.38
C LYS A 126 13.17 10.08 10.70
N HIS A 127 12.01 9.47 10.99
CA HIS A 127 11.76 8.82 12.27
C HIS A 127 12.39 7.41 12.33
N PHE A 128 11.91 6.48 11.50
CA PHE A 128 12.37 5.09 11.50
C PHE A 128 13.63 4.87 10.67
N LYS A 129 13.85 5.68 9.62
CA LYS A 129 14.98 5.57 8.69
C LYS A 129 15.09 4.18 8.04
N LYS A 130 13.93 3.59 7.76
CA LYS A 130 13.73 2.28 7.13
C LYS A 130 12.28 2.16 6.63
N PRO A 131 11.96 1.17 5.79
CA PRO A 131 10.57 0.88 5.41
C PRO A 131 9.70 0.56 6.62
N VAL A 132 8.42 0.93 6.55
CA VAL A 132 7.48 0.88 7.67
C VAL A 132 6.13 0.36 7.21
N PHE A 133 5.57 -0.63 7.88
CA PHE A 133 4.15 -0.93 7.85
C PHE A 133 3.41 -0.07 8.88
N VAL A 134 2.40 0.66 8.43
CA VAL A 134 1.41 1.28 9.31
C VAL A 134 0.20 0.36 9.37
N THR A 135 -0.26 -0.01 10.58
CA THR A 135 -1.35 -0.98 10.78
C THR A 135 -2.57 -0.37 11.47
N ASP A 136 -3.68 -1.11 11.53
CA ASP A 136 -4.82 -0.79 12.41
C ASP A 136 -5.44 0.60 12.15
N TYR A 137 -5.74 0.86 10.87
CA TYR A 137 -6.35 2.12 10.44
C TYR A 137 -7.78 2.29 10.94
N PRO A 138 -8.28 3.53 11.10
CA PRO A 138 -9.67 3.78 11.46
C PRO A 138 -10.64 3.14 10.47
N ALA A 139 -11.66 2.44 10.97
CA ALA A 139 -12.60 1.72 10.13
C ALA A 139 -13.33 2.64 9.13
N GLU A 140 -13.64 3.88 9.54
CA GLU A 140 -14.41 4.86 8.77
C GLU A 140 -13.77 5.28 7.45
N ILE A 141 -12.44 5.17 7.32
CA ILE A 141 -11.69 5.59 6.12
C ILE A 141 -11.19 4.41 5.28
N LYS A 142 -11.57 3.18 5.66
CA LYS A 142 -11.12 1.95 5.00
C LYS A 142 -12.32 1.12 4.50
N ALA A 143 -12.04 0.19 3.60
CA ALA A 143 -13.06 -0.56 2.87
C ALA A 143 -13.84 -1.53 3.77
N PHE A 144 -15.08 -1.84 3.36
CA PHE A 144 -16.02 -2.69 4.10
C PHE A 144 -15.52 -4.11 4.40
N TYR A 145 -14.60 -4.64 3.58
CA TYR A 145 -14.13 -6.01 3.67
C TYR A 145 -12.98 -6.21 4.67
N MET A 146 -12.42 -5.13 5.23
CA MET A 146 -11.31 -5.23 6.18
C MET A 146 -11.82 -5.69 7.55
N ARG A 147 -11.13 -6.65 8.18
CA ARG A 147 -11.56 -7.21 9.47
C ARG A 147 -11.62 -6.14 10.54
N THR A 148 -12.75 -6.04 11.25
CA THR A 148 -12.87 -5.12 12.39
C THR A 148 -12.10 -5.65 13.58
N ASN A 149 -11.22 -4.82 14.14
CA ASN A 149 -10.41 -5.15 15.32
C ASN A 149 -11.26 -5.19 16.59
N ASP A 150 -10.71 -5.79 17.64
CA ASP A 150 -11.41 -6.00 18.91
C ASP A 150 -11.69 -4.68 19.66
N ASP A 151 -11.04 -3.58 19.26
CA ASP A 151 -11.29 -2.24 19.78
C ASP A 151 -12.58 -1.59 19.25
N GLY A 152 -13.19 -2.18 18.21
CA GLY A 152 -14.40 -1.69 17.54
C GLY A 152 -14.24 -0.35 16.80
N LYS A 153 -13.01 0.15 16.63
CA LYS A 153 -12.70 1.45 16.01
C LYS A 153 -11.79 1.33 14.80
N THR A 154 -10.93 0.33 14.79
CA THR A 154 -9.93 0.12 13.75
C THR A 154 -10.23 -1.15 12.96
N VAL A 155 -9.59 -1.26 11.80
CA VAL A 155 -9.61 -2.47 10.97
C VAL A 155 -8.19 -2.98 10.78
N ALA A 156 -8.05 -4.29 10.62
CA ALA A 156 -6.79 -4.99 10.37
C ALA A 156 -6.25 -4.70 8.94
N ALA A 157 -5.96 -3.43 8.67
CA ALA A 157 -5.33 -2.93 7.46
C ALA A 157 -3.82 -2.76 7.69
N ALA A 158 -3.04 -2.87 6.63
CA ALA A 158 -1.62 -2.52 6.64
C ALA A 158 -1.24 -1.82 5.33
N ASP A 159 -0.57 -0.68 5.46
CA ASP A 159 0.03 0.05 4.34
C ASP A 159 1.57 -0.02 4.49
N CYS A 160 2.25 -0.57 3.49
CA CYS A 160 3.71 -0.66 3.43
C CYS A 160 4.28 0.62 2.83
N LEU A 161 5.05 1.35 3.61
CA LEU A 161 5.67 2.61 3.24
C LEU A 161 7.17 2.39 2.96
N VAL A 162 7.65 2.92 1.85
CA VAL A 162 9.08 2.95 1.52
C VAL A 162 9.59 4.39 1.37
N PRO A 163 10.87 4.65 1.70
CA PRO A 163 11.49 5.96 1.49
C PRO A 163 11.30 6.49 0.06
N GLY A 164 11.09 7.79 -0.11
CA GLY A 164 10.93 8.43 -1.41
C GLY A 164 9.48 8.51 -1.91
N ILE A 165 8.81 7.37 -2.13
CA ILE A 165 7.47 7.36 -2.74
C ILE A 165 6.30 7.28 -1.75
N GLY A 166 6.54 6.79 -0.52
CA GLY A 166 5.49 6.52 0.46
C GLY A 166 4.90 5.12 0.31
N GLU A 167 3.58 4.99 0.33
CA GLU A 167 2.88 3.70 0.14
C GLU A 167 3.32 2.99 -1.16
N ILE A 168 3.65 1.69 -1.06
CA ILE A 168 3.97 0.80 -2.19
C ILE A 168 3.06 -0.44 -2.23
N ILE A 169 2.58 -0.90 -1.08
CA ILE A 169 1.66 -2.03 -0.94
C ILE A 169 0.57 -1.62 0.05
N GLY A 170 -0.69 -1.90 -0.27
CA GLY A 170 -1.83 -1.72 0.63
C GLY A 170 -2.59 -3.03 0.78
N GLY A 171 -2.90 -3.43 2.01
CA GLY A 171 -3.49 -4.74 2.30
C GLY A 171 -4.32 -4.78 3.56
N SER A 172 -4.95 -5.93 3.80
CA SER A 172 -5.70 -6.16 5.03
C SER A 172 -5.97 -7.64 5.26
N GLN A 173 -6.12 -8.02 6.53
CA GLN A 173 -6.90 -9.21 6.86
C GLN A 173 -8.37 -8.96 6.50
N ARG A 174 -9.01 -9.94 5.89
CA ARG A 174 -10.41 -9.83 5.44
C ARG A 174 -11.35 -10.21 6.57
N GLU A 175 -12.51 -9.56 6.64
CA GLU A 175 -13.54 -9.89 7.61
C GLU A 175 -14.13 -11.27 7.29
N GLU A 176 -13.76 -12.26 8.08
CA GLU A 176 -14.14 -13.65 7.92
C GLU A 176 -15.48 -13.99 8.60
N ARG A 177 -15.96 -13.12 9.51
CA ARG A 177 -17.20 -13.32 10.27
C ARG A 177 -18.38 -12.76 9.47
N LEU A 178 -19.33 -13.63 9.13
CA LEU A 178 -20.45 -13.30 8.25
C LEU A 178 -21.33 -12.17 8.80
N ASP A 179 -21.69 -12.25 10.08
CA ASP A 179 -22.55 -11.28 10.76
C ASP A 179 -21.93 -9.88 10.81
N VAL A 180 -20.63 -9.81 11.10
CA VAL A 180 -19.88 -8.54 11.10
C VAL A 180 -19.80 -7.95 9.69
N LEU A 181 -19.50 -8.76 8.68
CA LEU A 181 -19.42 -8.32 7.28
C LEU A 181 -20.77 -7.83 6.74
N GLU A 182 -21.86 -8.58 7.02
CA GLU A 182 -23.21 -8.18 6.64
C GLU A 182 -23.64 -6.88 7.31
N GLN A 183 -23.28 -6.68 8.58
CA GLN A 183 -23.55 -5.42 9.27
C GLN A 183 -22.76 -4.27 8.64
N ARG A 184 -21.48 -4.48 8.32
CA ARG A 184 -20.64 -3.44 7.71
C ARG A 184 -21.14 -2.99 6.33
N ILE A 185 -21.60 -3.93 5.50
CA ILE A 185 -22.24 -3.63 4.20
C ILE A 185 -23.48 -2.73 4.42
N LYS A 186 -24.31 -3.04 5.41
CA LYS A 186 -25.51 -2.24 5.73
C LYS A 186 -25.15 -0.85 6.25
N ASP A 187 -24.18 -0.75 7.15
CA ASP A 187 -23.75 0.53 7.76
C ASP A 187 -23.21 1.51 6.71
N LEU A 188 -22.59 0.99 5.64
CA LEU A 188 -22.08 1.77 4.52
C LEU A 188 -23.12 2.02 3.42
N GLY A 189 -24.38 1.60 3.62
CA GLY A 189 -25.47 1.82 2.66
C GLY A 189 -25.32 1.03 1.36
N MET A 190 -24.55 -0.06 1.38
CA MET A 190 -24.29 -0.91 0.22
C MET A 190 -25.40 -1.95 0.06
N ASP A 191 -25.67 -2.39 -1.17
CA ASP A 191 -26.73 -3.38 -1.47
C ASP A 191 -26.24 -4.82 -1.22
N PRO A 192 -26.72 -5.54 -0.18
CA PRO A 192 -26.24 -6.87 0.16
C PRO A 192 -26.44 -7.91 -0.96
N GLU A 193 -27.44 -7.75 -1.83
CA GLU A 193 -27.69 -8.69 -2.92
C GLU A 193 -26.55 -8.71 -3.94
N GLN A 194 -25.87 -7.57 -4.16
CA GLN A 194 -24.70 -7.50 -5.04
C GLN A 194 -23.49 -8.27 -4.47
N TYR A 195 -23.46 -8.48 -3.15
CA TYR A 195 -22.39 -9.17 -2.44
C TYR A 195 -22.74 -10.61 -2.07
N LYS A 196 -23.88 -11.15 -2.53
CA LYS A 196 -24.35 -12.49 -2.16
C LYS A 196 -23.27 -13.58 -2.31
N TYR A 197 -22.59 -13.63 -3.46
CA TYR A 197 -21.51 -14.60 -3.70
C TYR A 197 -20.28 -14.34 -2.83
N TYR A 198 -20.00 -13.07 -2.50
CA TYR A 198 -18.90 -12.70 -1.60
C TYR A 198 -19.19 -13.10 -0.15
N LEU A 199 -20.44 -12.99 0.27
CA LEU A 199 -20.94 -13.46 1.57
C LEU A 199 -20.96 -14.99 1.65
N ASP A 200 -21.24 -15.70 0.55
CA ASP A 200 -21.18 -17.17 0.52
C ASP A 200 -19.78 -17.72 0.87
N LEU A 201 -18.72 -16.96 0.58
CA LEU A 201 -17.35 -17.31 1.00
C LEU A 201 -17.21 -17.42 2.53
N ARG A 202 -18.07 -16.74 3.30
CA ARG A 202 -18.10 -16.80 4.76
C ARG A 202 -19.09 -17.85 5.31
N ARG A 203 -19.98 -18.39 4.48
CA ARG A 203 -21.01 -19.37 4.89
C ARG A 203 -20.49 -20.81 4.91
N TYR A 204 -19.58 -21.14 4.01
CA TYR A 204 -19.20 -22.53 3.74
C TYR A 204 -17.73 -22.79 4.05
N GLY A 205 -17.38 -22.90 5.33
CA GLY A 205 -16.01 -23.18 5.77
C GLY A 205 -15.09 -21.97 5.68
N SER A 206 -15.56 -20.81 6.16
CA SER A 206 -14.76 -19.58 6.28
C SER A 206 -13.45 -19.83 7.02
N CYS A 207 -12.43 -19.03 6.72
CA CYS A 207 -11.14 -19.08 7.39
C CYS A 207 -10.58 -17.67 7.57
N THR A 208 -9.64 -17.51 8.49
CA THR A 208 -8.77 -16.33 8.51
C THR A 208 -8.00 -16.24 7.20
N HIS A 209 -8.09 -15.12 6.50
CA HIS A 209 -7.39 -14.89 5.25
C HIS A 209 -7.05 -13.41 5.10
N SER A 210 -5.95 -13.15 4.41
CA SER A 210 -5.43 -11.82 4.15
C SER A 210 -4.93 -11.73 2.72
N GLY A 211 -4.77 -10.49 2.28
CA GLY A 211 -4.09 -10.19 1.03
C GLY A 211 -3.82 -8.72 0.88
N PHE A 212 -2.96 -8.42 -0.08
CA PHE A 212 -2.52 -7.08 -0.38
C PHE A 212 -2.50 -6.84 -1.89
N GLY A 213 -2.46 -5.57 -2.27
CA GLY A 213 -2.28 -5.13 -3.65
C GLY A 213 -0.98 -4.34 -3.77
N LEU A 214 -0.23 -4.63 -4.83
CA LEU A 214 0.92 -3.85 -5.26
C LEU A 214 0.61 -3.22 -6.62
N GLY A 215 0.74 -1.89 -6.71
CA GLY A 215 0.69 -1.19 -7.99
C GLY A 215 1.97 -1.43 -8.76
N PHE A 216 1.88 -2.15 -9.89
CA PHE A 216 3.05 -2.59 -10.65
C PHE A 216 3.86 -1.40 -11.17
N GLU A 217 3.21 -0.40 -11.78
CA GLU A 217 3.91 0.80 -12.25
C GLU A 217 4.60 1.55 -11.11
N ARG A 218 4.00 1.56 -9.92
CA ARG A 218 4.59 2.21 -8.74
C ARG A 218 5.86 1.49 -8.27
N LEU A 219 5.89 0.16 -8.35
CA LEU A 219 7.09 -0.63 -8.14
C LEU A 219 8.14 -0.37 -9.24
N VAL A 220 7.75 -0.28 -10.50
CA VAL A 220 8.68 0.04 -11.61
C VAL A 220 9.28 1.44 -11.42
N MET A 221 8.48 2.45 -11.05
CA MET A 221 8.97 3.79 -10.67
C MET A 221 10.00 3.69 -9.54
N TYR A 222 9.72 2.88 -8.51
CA TYR A 222 10.62 2.70 -7.38
C TYR A 222 11.97 2.07 -7.78
N LEU A 223 11.92 1.01 -8.59
CA LEU A 223 13.09 0.26 -9.07
C LEU A 223 13.94 1.07 -10.05
N THR A 224 13.34 1.99 -10.80
CA THR A 224 14.04 2.76 -11.85
C THR A 224 14.43 4.17 -11.43
N GLY A 225 13.84 4.69 -10.34
CA GLY A 225 14.00 6.09 -9.92
C GLY A 225 13.22 7.09 -10.76
N VAL A 226 12.40 6.64 -11.70
CA VAL A 226 11.56 7.49 -12.56
C VAL A 226 10.40 8.09 -11.74
N ASP A 227 10.21 9.41 -11.83
CA ASP A 227 9.30 10.16 -10.95
C ASP A 227 7.87 10.34 -11.50
N ASN A 228 7.62 9.89 -12.73
CA ASN A 228 6.35 10.02 -13.42
C ASN A 228 5.83 8.65 -13.92
N ILE A 229 4.63 8.28 -13.49
CA ILE A 229 3.98 7.01 -13.84
C ILE A 229 3.83 6.81 -15.35
N ARG A 230 3.77 7.91 -16.11
CA ARG A 230 3.63 7.90 -17.57
C ARG A 230 4.85 7.33 -18.28
N ASP A 231 6.00 7.37 -17.63
CA ASP A 231 7.29 6.99 -18.22
C ASP A 231 7.70 5.55 -17.85
N VAL A 232 6.85 4.83 -17.11
CA VAL A 232 7.06 3.42 -16.69
C VAL A 232 6.02 2.46 -17.25
N ILE A 233 5.13 2.94 -18.11
CA ILE A 233 4.13 2.14 -18.82
C ILE A 233 4.20 2.51 -20.32
N PRO A 234 4.13 1.55 -21.26
CA PRO A 234 4.35 1.86 -22.68
C PRO A 234 3.39 2.90 -23.26
N HIS A 235 2.10 2.84 -22.89
CA HIS A 235 1.03 3.69 -23.42
C HIS A 235 0.13 4.16 -22.26
N PRO A 236 0.53 5.20 -21.50
CA PRO A 236 -0.21 5.61 -20.30
C PRO A 236 -1.62 6.12 -20.65
N ARG A 237 -2.63 5.65 -19.92
CA ARG A 237 -3.98 6.22 -19.96
C ARG A 237 -4.13 7.21 -18.81
N THR A 238 -4.41 8.46 -19.11
CA THR A 238 -4.61 9.51 -18.09
C THR A 238 -5.80 10.41 -18.46
N VAL A 239 -6.19 11.30 -17.56
CA VAL A 239 -7.33 12.21 -17.80
C VAL A 239 -7.14 12.96 -19.13
N GLY A 240 -8.06 12.75 -20.07
CA GLY A 240 -8.03 13.39 -21.40
C GLY A 240 -7.02 12.80 -22.38
N ASN A 241 -6.39 11.66 -22.08
CA ASN A 241 -5.41 11.00 -22.96
C ASN A 241 -5.62 9.48 -23.02
N ALA A 242 -5.84 8.98 -24.24
CA ALA A 242 -5.92 7.56 -24.57
C ALA A 242 -5.14 7.19 -25.84
N GLU A 243 -4.15 8.03 -26.20
CA GLU A 243 -3.28 7.80 -27.37
C GLU A 243 -2.15 6.82 -27.03
N PHE A 244 -1.37 6.42 -28.03
CA PHE A 244 -0.20 5.56 -27.85
C PHE A 244 0.98 6.37 -27.29
#